data_AF-A0A1Y0D1Z3-F1
#
_entry.id   AF-A0A1Y0D1Z3-F1
#
_cell.length_a   1.000
_cell.length_b   1.000
_cell.length_c   1.000
_cell.angle_alpha   90.00
_cell.angle_beta   90.00
_cell.angle_gamma   90.00
#
_symmetry.space_group_name_H-M   'P 1'
#
loop_
_entity.id
_entity.type
_entity.pdbx_description
1 polymer ?
#
loop_
_entity_poly.entity_id
_entity_poly.type
_entity_poly.pdbx_seq_one_letter_code
_entity_poly.pdbx_strand_id
1 'polypeptide(L)'
;MPSRLLDALLLAMPLPENLETWRQHLKSQLPYPVQGAQTLFIGEPTLVIVAFQHDQVEVFFPAIQWRHHDIHTAKPRSQGVISSHDGTLEQLLALVEETIALRLKSFHECSFCGSRCAPEVLGSMQGEPVCRECMKGRRVLF
;
A
#
# COMPACT_ATOMS: atom_id res chain seq x y z
N MET A 1 2.81 17.82 27.12
CA MET A 1 1.97 17.22 26.07
C MET A 1 2.11 18.06 24.82
N PRO A 2 2.74 17.59 23.74
CA PRO A 2 2.76 18.35 22.50
C PRO A 2 1.32 18.40 21.96
N SER A 3 0.88 19.61 21.65
CA SER A 3 -0.48 19.94 21.24
C SER A 3 -0.77 19.38 19.84
N ARG A 4 -1.92 18.73 19.65
CA ARG A 4 -2.42 18.24 18.34
C ARG A 4 -2.38 19.28 17.21
N LEU A 5 -2.32 20.56 17.55
CA LEU A 5 -2.11 21.67 16.62
C LEU A 5 -0.72 21.68 15.98
N LEU A 6 0.34 21.35 16.72
CA LEU A 6 1.69 21.24 16.17
C LEU A 6 1.77 20.07 15.19
N ASP A 7 1.22 18.91 15.56
CA ASP A 7 1.18 17.74 14.68
C ASP A 7 0.37 18.03 13.40
N ALA A 8 -0.76 18.74 13.52
CA ALA A 8 -1.56 19.16 12.36
C ALA A 8 -0.84 20.20 11.48
N LEU A 9 -0.06 21.11 12.07
CA LEU A 9 0.74 22.09 11.33
C LEU A 9 1.92 21.43 10.61
N LEU A 10 2.57 20.43 11.21
CA LEU A 10 3.63 19.65 10.59
C LEU A 10 3.11 18.83 9.39
N LEU A 11 1.86 18.38 9.43
CA LEU A 11 1.18 17.74 8.30
C LEU A 11 0.73 18.75 7.22
N ALA A 12 0.68 20.05 7.51
CA ALA A 12 0.32 21.09 6.53
C ALA A 12 1.54 21.78 5.91
N MET A 13 2.72 21.60 6.49
CA MET A 13 3.95 22.20 5.99
C MET A 13 4.46 21.48 4.73
N PRO A 14 5.04 22.21 3.77
CA PRO A 14 5.63 21.60 2.58
C PRO A 14 6.79 20.69 2.97
N LEU A 15 6.97 19.59 2.22
CA LEU A 15 8.11 18.71 2.43
C LEU A 15 9.42 19.45 2.12
N PRO A 16 10.52 19.12 2.81
CA PRO A 16 11.84 19.57 2.40
C PRO A 16 12.16 19.16 0.95
N GLU A 17 13.00 19.95 0.28
CA GLU A 17 13.25 19.81 -1.16
C GLU A 17 13.77 18.42 -1.57
N ASN A 18 14.61 17.80 -0.75
CA ASN A 18 15.12 16.44 -0.99
C ASN A 18 13.98 15.41 -0.97
N LEU A 19 13.12 15.45 0.05
CA LEU A 19 11.99 14.53 0.19
C LEU A 19 10.92 14.79 -0.89
N GLU A 20 10.71 16.05 -1.25
CA GLU A 20 9.83 16.41 -2.36
C GLU A 20 10.37 15.87 -3.69
N THR A 21 11.68 15.93 -3.91
CA THR A 21 12.33 15.33 -5.09
C THR A 21 12.12 13.83 -5.14
N TRP A 22 12.29 13.12 -4.02
CA TRP A 22 12.02 11.69 -3.92
C TRP A 22 10.56 11.36 -4.21
N ARG A 23 9.63 12.17 -3.67
CA ARG A 23 8.20 12.03 -3.91
C ARG A 23 7.84 12.16 -5.40
N GLN A 24 8.38 13.18 -6.08
CA GLN A 24 8.16 13.37 -7.51
C GLN A 24 8.80 12.26 -8.35
N HIS A 25 9.94 11.73 -7.91
CA HIS A 25 10.57 10.59 -8.54
C HIS A 25 9.67 9.34 -8.49
N LEU A 26 9.14 9.00 -7.31
CA LEU A 26 8.20 7.88 -7.17
C LEU A 26 6.94 8.07 -8.02
N LYS A 27 6.40 9.30 -8.10
CA LYS A 27 5.22 9.59 -8.93
C LYS A 27 5.46 9.46 -10.43
N SER A 28 6.68 9.73 -10.90
CA SER A 28 6.99 9.74 -12.33
C SER A 28 7.53 8.41 -12.86
N GLN A 29 8.23 7.63 -12.04
CA GLN A 29 8.95 6.43 -12.48
C GLN A 29 8.21 5.12 -12.20
N LEU A 30 7.26 5.10 -11.26
CA LEU A 30 6.54 3.86 -10.95
C LEU A 30 5.46 3.60 -12.02
N PRO A 31 5.38 2.37 -12.58
CA PRO A 31 4.40 2.03 -13.63
C PRO A 31 2.97 1.91 -13.10
N TYR A 32 2.78 2.07 -11.79
CA TYR A 32 1.53 1.89 -11.09
C TYR A 32 0.84 3.22 -10.85
N PRO A 33 -0.50 3.23 -10.66
CA PRO A 33 -1.15 4.42 -10.14
C PRO A 33 -0.52 4.79 -8.79
N VAL A 34 -0.12 6.06 -8.66
CA VAL A 34 0.41 6.64 -7.42
C VAL A 34 -0.52 7.76 -6.99
N GLN A 35 -1.17 7.61 -5.84
CA GLN A 35 -2.17 8.55 -5.34
C GLN A 35 -1.75 9.16 -4.01
N GLY A 36 -2.18 10.40 -3.75
CA GLY A 36 -1.97 11.08 -2.46
C GLY A 36 -0.92 12.19 -2.47
N ALA A 37 -0.90 12.95 -1.37
CA ALA A 37 -0.06 14.13 -1.20
C ALA A 37 1.20 13.80 -0.40
N GLN A 38 1.12 13.68 0.93
CA GLN A 38 2.24 13.29 1.80
C GLN A 38 2.32 11.79 2.02
N THR A 39 1.19 11.09 1.93
CA THR A 39 1.15 9.64 1.93
C THR A 39 0.81 9.18 0.53
N LEU A 40 1.74 8.45 -0.09
CA LEU A 40 1.55 7.85 -1.40
C LEU A 40 1.01 6.43 -1.26
N PHE A 41 -0.07 6.15 -1.95
CA PHE A 41 -0.61 4.80 -2.16
C PHE A 41 -0.21 4.36 -3.57
N ILE A 42 0.58 3.30 -3.66
CA ILE A 42 1.16 2.84 -4.94
C ILE A 42 0.51 1.50 -5.31
N GLY A 43 -0.03 1.41 -6.53
CA GLY A 43 -0.68 0.22 -7.06
C GLY A 43 -2.20 0.20 -6.87
N GLU A 44 -2.87 -0.56 -7.74
CA GLU A 44 -4.29 -0.86 -7.62
C GLU A 44 -4.51 -2.37 -7.83
N PRO A 45 -4.83 -3.12 -6.77
CA PRO A 45 -4.97 -2.68 -5.37
C PRO A 45 -3.64 -2.24 -4.75
N THR A 46 -3.69 -1.49 -3.63
CA THR A 46 -2.48 -0.91 -3.01
C THR A 46 -1.44 -1.99 -2.68
N LEU A 47 -0.24 -1.80 -3.23
CA LEU A 47 0.90 -2.70 -3.05
C LEU A 47 1.81 -2.25 -1.92
N VAL A 48 1.98 -0.94 -1.76
CA VAL A 48 2.84 -0.31 -0.76
C VAL A 48 2.33 1.09 -0.45
N ILE A 49 2.56 1.54 0.77
CA ILE A 49 2.23 2.87 1.24
C ILE A 49 3.53 3.56 1.64
N VAL A 50 3.76 4.78 1.16
CA VAL A 50 4.96 5.57 1.50
C VAL A 50 4.51 6.87 2.16
N ALA A 51 4.81 7.05 3.44
CA ALA A 51 4.46 8.26 4.17
C ALA A 51 5.69 9.15 4.33
N PHE A 52 5.61 10.35 3.78
CA PHE A 52 6.60 11.39 3.94
C PHE A 52 6.28 12.21 5.18
N GLN A 53 7.27 12.33 6.05
CA GLN A 53 7.28 13.25 7.19
C GLN A 53 8.35 14.32 6.95
N HIS A 54 8.54 15.24 7.89
CA HIS A 54 9.46 16.37 7.69
C HIS A 54 10.93 15.96 7.65
N ASP A 55 11.31 14.90 8.34
CA ASP A 55 12.69 14.49 8.52
C ASP A 55 12.94 13.06 8.05
N GLN A 56 11.90 12.33 7.65
CA GLN A 56 11.98 10.93 7.29
C GLN A 56 10.88 10.50 6.33
N VAL A 57 11.09 9.34 5.72
CA VAL A 57 10.12 8.63 4.89
C VAL A 57 9.93 7.23 5.48
N GLU A 58 8.69 6.84 5.71
CA GLU A 58 8.35 5.52 6.22
C GLU A 58 7.60 4.72 5.16
N VAL A 59 8.03 3.48 4.94
CA VAL A 59 7.41 2.56 3.99
C VAL A 59 6.60 1.53 4.76
N PHE A 60 5.34 1.36 4.38
CA PHE A 60 4.43 0.42 5.01
C PHE A 60 3.94 -0.65 4.04
N PHE A 61 3.87 -1.86 4.58
CA PHE A 61 3.13 -2.97 4.00
C PHE A 61 1.63 -2.80 4.29
N PRO A 62 0.76 -2.79 3.26
CA PRO A 62 -0.68 -2.71 3.45
C PRO A 62 -1.17 -4.03 4.07
N ALA A 63 -1.53 -3.99 5.35
CA ALA A 63 -2.01 -5.18 6.06
C ALA A 63 -3.50 -5.38 5.77
N ILE A 64 -3.84 -6.52 5.17
CA ILE A 64 -5.23 -6.95 4.99
C ILE A 64 -5.35 -8.32 5.62
N GLN A 65 -6.13 -8.42 6.70
CA GLN A 65 -6.40 -9.69 7.36
C GLN A 65 -7.73 -10.26 6.85
N TRP A 66 -7.70 -11.50 6.36
CA TRP A 66 -8.89 -12.31 6.24
C TRP A 66 -9.34 -12.68 7.64
N ARG A 67 -10.37 -12.00 8.15
CA ARG A 67 -11.18 -12.56 9.23
C ARG A 67 -12.54 -12.88 8.63
N HIS A 68 -13.02 -14.09 8.91
CA HIS A 68 -14.29 -14.60 8.42
C HIS A 68 -15.39 -13.53 8.60
N HIS A 69 -16.09 -13.24 7.50
CA HIS A 69 -17.26 -12.37 7.38
C HIS A 69 -17.09 -10.86 7.53
N ASP A 70 -15.99 -10.34 8.11
CA ASP A 70 -15.74 -8.91 8.22
C ASP A 70 -14.30 -8.54 7.82
N ILE A 71 -14.16 -7.78 6.73
CA ILE A 71 -12.88 -7.18 6.34
C ILE A 71 -12.58 -6.04 7.32
N HIS A 72 -11.89 -6.35 8.41
CA HIS A 72 -11.21 -5.32 9.18
C HIS A 72 -9.91 -4.96 8.47
N THR A 73 -9.80 -3.72 7.96
CA THR A 73 -8.53 -3.15 7.53
C THR A 73 -7.57 -3.17 8.71
N ALA A 74 -6.61 -4.10 8.69
CA ALA A 74 -5.56 -4.15 9.69
C ALA A 74 -4.66 -2.92 9.50
N LYS A 75 -4.11 -2.40 10.60
CA LYS A 75 -3.21 -1.26 10.55
C LYS A 75 -2.02 -1.60 9.64
N PRO A 76 -1.64 -0.74 8.67
CA PRO A 76 -0.44 -0.94 7.87
C PRO A 76 0.78 -1.22 8.74
N ARG A 77 1.63 -2.15 8.31
CA ARG A 77 2.82 -2.56 9.06
C ARG A 77 4.04 -1.84 8.50
N SER A 78 4.78 -1.14 9.35
CA SER A 78 6.04 -0.51 8.96
C SER A 78 7.02 -1.58 8.42
N GLN A 79 7.66 -1.29 7.29
CA GLN A 79 8.73 -2.11 6.70
C GLN A 79 10.10 -1.47 6.87
N GLY A 80 10.14 -0.15 7.06
CA GLY A 80 11.37 0.58 7.36
C GLY A 80 11.15 2.08 7.29
N VAL A 81 12.10 2.80 7.87
CA VAL A 81 12.16 4.25 7.92
C VAL A 81 13.50 4.68 7.32
N ILE A 82 13.47 5.70 6.47
CA ILE A 82 14.64 6.31 5.85
C ILE A 82 14.67 7.77 6.27
N SER A 83 15.73 8.16 6.98
CA SER A 83 15.90 9.56 7.37
C SER A 83 16.35 10.40 6.18
N SER A 84 15.90 11.65 6.16
CA SER A 84 16.19 12.62 5.11
C SER A 84 17.65 13.11 5.14
N HIS A 85 18.36 12.92 6.25
CA HIS A 85 19.71 13.44 6.47
C HIS A 85 20.82 12.50 5.96
N ASP A 86 20.62 11.19 6.13
CA ASP A 86 21.60 10.12 5.90
C ASP A 86 21.09 9.06 4.91
N GLY A 87 19.79 9.06 4.63
CA GLY A 87 19.16 8.17 3.67
C GLY A 87 19.32 8.62 2.23
N THR A 88 19.18 7.67 1.30
CA THR A 88 19.22 7.95 -0.14
C THR A 88 17.95 7.52 -0.85
N LEU A 89 17.73 8.06 -2.06
CA LEU A 89 16.61 7.68 -2.91
C LEU A 89 16.68 6.19 -3.29
N GLU A 90 17.88 5.67 -3.53
CA GLU A 90 18.09 4.27 -3.89
C GLU A 90 17.65 3.32 -2.77
N GLN A 91 17.92 3.69 -1.51
CA GLN A 91 17.44 2.93 -0.36
C GLN A 91 15.91 2.94 -0.29
N LEU A 92 15.28 4.08 -0.60
CA LEU A 92 13.82 4.19 -0.63
C LEU A 92 13.22 3.32 -1.74
N LEU A 93 13.81 3.37 -2.93
CA LEU A 93 13.38 2.54 -4.06
C LEU A 93 13.51 1.05 -3.74
N ALA A 94 14.65 0.63 -3.20
CA ALA A 94 14.87 -0.76 -2.79
C ALA A 94 13.82 -1.23 -1.77
N LEU A 95 13.55 -0.42 -0.73
CA LEU A 95 12.56 -0.77 0.29
C LEU A 95 11.13 -0.83 -0.28
N VAL A 96 10.80 0.08 -1.20
CA VAL A 96 9.52 0.08 -1.93
C VAL A 96 9.38 -1.18 -2.78
N GLU A 97 10.39 -1.54 -3.56
CA GLU A 97 10.41 -2.73 -4.42
C GLU A 97 10.30 -4.03 -3.61
N GLU A 98 11.07 -4.14 -2.52
CA GLU A 98 11.01 -5.28 -1.60
C GLU A 98 9.61 -5.42 -0.99
N THR A 99 9.00 -4.31 -0.58
CA THR A 99 7.65 -4.30 -0.01
C THR A 99 6.60 -4.70 -1.05
N ILE A 100 6.73 -4.23 -2.29
CA ILE A 100 5.86 -4.63 -3.41
C ILE A 100 6.00 -6.13 -3.67
N ALA A 101 7.23 -6.64 -3.77
CA ALA A 101 7.49 -8.06 -4.01
C ALA A 101 6.91 -8.92 -2.87
N LEU A 102 7.04 -8.47 -1.62
CA LEU A 102 6.41 -9.12 -0.48
C LEU A 102 4.89 -9.11 -0.59
N ARG A 103 4.28 -8.00 -0.99
CA ARG A 103 2.83 -7.89 -1.13
C ARG A 103 2.29 -8.79 -2.23
N LEU A 104 2.96 -8.86 -3.37
CA LEU A 104 2.57 -9.74 -4.48
C LEU A 104 2.61 -11.23 -4.11
N LYS A 105 3.41 -11.66 -3.12
CA LYS A 105 3.39 -13.05 -2.62
C LYS A 105 2.07 -13.43 -1.95
N SER A 106 1.31 -12.46 -1.44
CA SER A 106 -0.01 -12.70 -0.85
C SER A 106 -1.14 -12.84 -1.88
N PHE A 107 -0.86 -12.62 -3.18
CA PHE A 107 -1.89 -12.69 -4.21
C PHE A 107 -2.13 -14.15 -4.58
N HIS A 108 -3.41 -14.53 -4.65
CA HIS A 108 -3.85 -15.89 -4.98
C HIS A 108 -4.45 -15.93 -6.38
N GLU A 109 -4.35 -17.08 -7.02
CA GLU A 109 -5.00 -17.33 -8.32
C GLU A 109 -6.48 -17.60 -8.13
N CYS A 110 -7.30 -17.03 -9.02
CA CYS A 110 -8.71 -17.35 -9.12
C CYS A 110 -8.89 -18.77 -9.67
N SER A 111 -9.59 -19.65 -8.94
CA SER A 111 -9.81 -21.05 -9.34
C SER A 111 -10.62 -21.21 -10.64
N PHE A 112 -11.23 -20.15 -11.19
CA PHE A 112 -11.98 -20.19 -12.46
C PHE A 112 -11.23 -19.63 -13.67
N CYS A 113 -10.55 -18.48 -13.53
CA CYS A 113 -9.91 -17.80 -14.67
C CYS A 113 -8.37 -17.76 -14.58
N GLY A 114 -7.79 -18.29 -13.50
CA GLY A 114 -6.34 -18.33 -13.28
C GLY A 114 -5.70 -16.96 -13.02
N SER A 115 -6.47 -15.88 -13.00
CA SER A 115 -5.94 -14.53 -12.75
C SER A 115 -5.43 -14.41 -11.31
N ARG A 116 -4.22 -13.87 -11.13
CA ARG A 116 -3.69 -13.53 -9.80
C ARG A 116 -4.36 -12.27 -9.28
N CYS A 117 -5.02 -12.40 -8.14
CA CYS A 117 -5.82 -11.35 -7.53
C CYS A 117 -5.37 -11.12 -6.10
N ALA A 118 -5.49 -9.87 -5.65
CA ALA A 118 -5.23 -9.56 -4.27
C ALA A 118 -6.31 -10.20 -3.37
N PRO A 119 -5.96 -10.57 -2.13
CA PRO A 119 -6.88 -11.21 -1.21
C PRO A 119 -8.22 -10.46 -1.00
N GLU A 120 -8.21 -9.13 -0.95
CA GLU A 120 -9.38 -8.28 -0.72
C GLU A 120 -10.36 -8.20 -1.91
N VAL A 121 -9.90 -8.59 -3.11
CA VAL A 121 -10.74 -8.65 -4.31
C VAL A 121 -11.16 -10.09 -4.65
N LEU A 122 -10.76 -11.05 -3.82
CA LEU A 122 -11.22 -12.43 -3.89
C LEU A 122 -12.42 -12.63 -2.95
N GLY A 123 -13.37 -13.44 -3.39
CA GLY A 123 -14.36 -14.07 -2.52
C GLY A 123 -14.11 -15.56 -2.42
N SER A 124 -15.05 -16.27 -1.79
CA SER A 124 -15.02 -17.73 -1.70
C SER A 124 -16.25 -18.32 -2.37
N MET A 125 -16.04 -19.35 -3.19
CA MET A 125 -17.11 -20.18 -3.77
C MET A 125 -16.78 -21.63 -3.49
N GLN A 126 -17.62 -22.32 -2.70
CA GLN A 126 -17.37 -23.70 -2.27
C GLN A 126 -16.00 -23.91 -1.57
N GLY A 127 -15.50 -22.88 -0.89
CA GLY A 127 -14.19 -22.92 -0.21
C GLY A 127 -13.01 -22.49 -1.09
N GLU A 128 -13.21 -22.32 -2.39
CA GLU A 128 -12.16 -21.93 -3.35
C GLU A 128 -12.08 -20.40 -3.55
N PRO A 129 -10.89 -19.83 -3.74
CA PRO A 129 -10.72 -18.40 -4.02
C PRO A 129 -11.18 -18.04 -5.44
N VAL A 130 -12.10 -17.09 -5.55
CA VAL A 130 -12.67 -16.65 -6.84
C VAL A 130 -12.68 -15.14 -6.95
N CYS A 131 -12.25 -14.59 -8.09
CA CYS A 131 -12.26 -13.14 -8.31
C CYS A 131 -13.70 -12.60 -8.43
N ARG A 132 -13.88 -11.32 -8.07
CA ARG A 132 -15.20 -10.65 -8.14
C ARG A 132 -15.84 -10.73 -9.52
N GLU A 133 -15.07 -10.66 -10.60
CA GLU A 133 -15.62 -10.76 -11.97
C GLU A 133 -16.21 -12.16 -12.25
N CYS A 134 -15.55 -13.24 -11.82
CA CYS A 134 -16.09 -14.59 -11.96
C CYS A 134 -17.27 -14.88 -11.02
N MET A 135 -17.41 -14.12 -9.93
CA MET A 135 -18.57 -14.20 -9.04
C MET A 135 -19.78 -13.41 -9.58
N LYS A 136 -19.57 -12.33 -10.34
CA LYS A 136 -20.66 -11.53 -10.91
C LYS A 136 -21.58 -12.42 -11.76
N GLY A 137 -22.88 -12.38 -11.46
CA GLY A 137 -23.92 -13.13 -12.19
C GLY A 137 -24.16 -14.56 -11.70
N ARG A 138 -23.33 -15.10 -10.79
CA ARG A 138 -23.58 -16.40 -10.17
C ARG A 138 -24.35 -16.19 -8.87
N ARG A 139 -25.66 -16.48 -8.88
CA ARG A 139 -26.49 -16.47 -7.68
C ARG A 139 -25.92 -17.48 -6.69
N VAL A 140 -25.31 -17.01 -5.61
CA VAL A 140 -24.97 -17.84 -4.47
C VAL A 140 -26.31 -18.16 -3.79
N LEU A 141 -26.83 -19.36 -4.05
CA LEU A 141 -27.92 -19.91 -3.26
C LEU A 141 -27.31 -20.33 -1.92
N PHE A 142 -27.68 -19.61 -0.87
CA PHE A 142 -27.38 -19.96 0.52
C PHE A 142 -28.06 -21.27 0.92
#